data_AF-A0A496VWR4-F1
#
_entry.id   AF-A0A496VWR4-F1
#
_cell.length_a   1.000
_cell.length_b   1.000
_cell.length_c   1.000
_cell.angle_alpha   90.00
_cell.angle_beta   90.00
_cell.angle_gamma   90.00
#
_symmetry.space_group_name_H-M   'P 1'
#
loop_
_entity.id
_entity.type
_entity.pdbx_description
1 polymer ?
#
loop_
_entity_poly.entity_id
_entity_poly.type
_entity_poly.pdbx_seq_one_letter_code
_entity_poly.pdbx_strand_id
1 'polypeptide(L)'
;MNSSAIKRMEIVNELSFIPDNQIDSIKTFIEFLLFRNGNTAKKNTRSLQDIWKNKGFEKIVDLESEIKAIRKQLSDSIINKKV
;
A
#
# COMPACT_ATOMS: atom_id res chain seq x y z
N MET A 1 -19.54 -2.23 -31.66
CA MET A 1 -18.10 -2.00 -31.42
C MET A 1 -17.95 -0.92 -30.35
N ASN A 2 -17.05 -1.10 -29.38
CA ASN A 2 -16.91 -0.17 -28.25
C ASN A 2 -16.04 1.03 -28.69
N SER A 3 -16.66 2.19 -28.96
CA SER A 3 -15.98 3.38 -29.53
C SER A 3 -14.74 3.81 -28.74
N SER A 4 -14.76 3.66 -27.42
CA SER A 4 -13.63 3.97 -26.54
C SER A 4 -12.45 3.01 -26.68
N ALA A 5 -12.68 1.76 -27.07
CA ALA A 5 -11.60 0.79 -27.30
C ALA A 5 -10.86 1.10 -28.61
N ILE A 6 -11.60 1.50 -29.66
CA ILE A 6 -11.03 1.93 -30.94
C ILE A 6 -10.13 3.14 -30.75
N LYS A 7 -10.61 4.18 -30.05
CA LYS A 7 -9.84 5.39 -29.75
C LYS A 7 -8.55 5.11 -28.97
N ARG A 8 -8.58 4.17 -28.03
CA ARG A 8 -7.37 3.76 -27.29
C ARG A 8 -6.36 3.06 -28.19
N MET A 9 -6.82 2.22 -29.10
CA MET A 9 -5.96 1.53 -30.05
C MET A 9 -5.28 2.51 -31.00
N GLU A 10 -6.00 3.51 -31.50
CA GLU A 10 -5.47 4.59 -32.33
C GLU A 10 -4.37 5.38 -31.60
N ILE A 11 -4.62 5.80 -30.37
CA ILE A 11 -3.63 6.51 -29.55
C ILE A 11 -2.35 5.69 -29.34
N VAL A 12 -2.47 4.39 -29.06
CA VAL A 12 -1.28 3.53 -28.87
C VAL A 12 -0.46 3.43 -30.16
N ASN A 13 -1.12 3.30 -31.31
CA ASN A 13 -0.43 3.29 -32.60
C ASN A 13 0.25 4.63 -32.87
N GLU A 14 -0.41 5.76 -32.64
CA GLU A 14 0.18 7.09 -32.84
C GLU A 14 1.39 7.33 -31.92
N LEU A 15 1.32 6.90 -30.66
CA LEU A 15 2.43 6.98 -29.71
C LEU A 15 3.67 6.17 -30.15
N SER A 16 3.50 5.14 -30.98
CA SER A 16 4.62 4.31 -31.46
C SER A 16 5.51 4.99 -32.50
N PHE A 17 5.02 6.04 -33.17
CA PHE A 17 5.77 6.78 -34.19
C PHE A 17 6.55 7.97 -33.63
N ILE A 18 6.52 8.16 -32.32
CA ILE A 18 7.07 9.34 -31.68
C ILE A 18 8.59 9.18 -31.57
N PRO A 19 9.37 10.18 -31.99
CA PRO A 19 10.82 10.18 -31.81
C PRO A 19 11.23 10.13 -30.33
N ASP A 20 12.29 9.41 -30.01
CA ASP A 20 12.76 9.19 -28.63
C ASP A 20 12.98 10.50 -27.85
N ASN A 21 13.43 11.56 -28.54
CA ASN A 21 13.67 12.87 -27.94
C ASN A 21 12.39 13.63 -27.52
N GLN A 22 11.20 13.14 -27.86
CA GLN A 22 9.91 13.72 -27.50
C GLN A 22 9.17 12.91 -26.42
N ILE A 23 9.65 11.70 -26.09
CA ILE A 23 8.99 10.79 -25.14
C ILE A 23 8.79 11.45 -23.77
N ASP A 24 9.82 12.16 -23.27
CA ASP A 24 9.75 12.84 -21.98
C ASP A 24 8.72 13.98 -21.96
N SER A 25 8.58 14.70 -23.08
CA SER A 25 7.57 15.76 -23.23
C SER A 25 6.16 15.20 -23.17
N ILE A 26 5.91 14.05 -23.79
CA ILE A 26 4.61 13.38 -23.76
C ILE A 26 4.30 12.83 -22.38
N LYS A 27 5.29 12.23 -21.71
CA LYS A 27 5.16 11.79 -20.33
C LYS A 27 4.74 12.94 -19.42
N THR A 28 5.41 14.08 -19.54
CA THR A 28 5.10 15.30 -18.77
C THR A 28 3.68 15.80 -19.06
N PHE A 29 3.26 15.77 -20.32
CA PHE A 29 1.90 16.15 -20.71
C PHE A 29 0.82 15.22 -20.15
N ILE A 30 1.06 13.90 -20.17
CA ILE A 30 0.15 12.91 -19.56
C ILE A 30 0.04 13.14 -18.05
N GLU A 31 1.17 13.36 -17.37
CA GLU A 31 1.21 13.69 -15.94
C GLU A 31 0.41 14.96 -15.63
N PHE A 32 0.55 16.01 -16.47
CA PHE A 32 -0.25 17.23 -16.37
C PHE A 32 -1.75 16.98 -16.53
N LEU A 33 -2.18 16.18 -17.51
CA LEU A 33 -3.59 15.85 -17.72
C LEU A 33 -4.17 15.08 -16.53
N LEU A 34 -3.42 14.14 -15.96
CA LEU A 34 -3.83 13.36 -14.79
C LEU A 34 -3.94 14.24 -13.54
N PHE A 35 -2.98 15.15 -13.35
CA PHE A 35 -3.00 16.14 -12.26
C PHE A 35 -4.21 17.08 -12.38
N ARG A 36 -4.43 17.66 -13.57
CA ARG A 36 -5.51 18.62 -13.83
C ARG A 36 -6.90 18.04 -13.60
N ASN A 37 -7.11 16.77 -13.94
CA ASN A 37 -8.42 16.12 -13.79
C ASN A 37 -8.68 15.59 -12.37
N GLY A 38 -7.85 15.90 -11.38
CA GLY A 38 -7.98 15.37 -10.01
C GLY A 38 -7.78 13.85 -9.92
N ASN A 39 -7.50 13.21 -11.06
CA ASN A 39 -7.19 11.79 -11.22
C ASN A 39 -5.70 11.54 -11.04
N THR A 40 -5.06 12.25 -10.12
CA THR A 40 -4.11 11.56 -9.27
C THR A 40 -4.94 10.55 -8.49
N ALA A 41 -5.21 9.38 -9.10
CA ALA A 41 -5.22 8.18 -8.32
C ALA A 41 -3.91 8.28 -7.55
N LYS A 42 -4.00 8.73 -6.28
CA LYS A 42 -2.88 8.75 -5.36
C LYS A 42 -2.15 7.47 -5.68
N LYS A 43 -0.88 7.52 -6.07
CA LYS A 43 -0.07 6.31 -6.08
C LYS A 43 -0.37 5.71 -4.72
N ASN A 44 -1.19 4.67 -4.70
CA ASN A 44 -1.56 3.97 -3.48
C ASN A 44 -0.34 3.10 -3.19
N THR A 45 0.82 3.73 -3.04
CA THR A 45 1.77 3.32 -2.04
C THR A 45 1.01 3.53 -0.74
N ARG A 46 0.14 2.56 -0.40
CA ARG A 46 -0.28 2.35 0.97
C ARG A 46 1.04 2.22 1.71
N SER A 47 1.51 3.33 2.24
CA SER A 47 2.76 3.35 2.97
C SER A 47 2.60 2.31 4.07
N LEU A 48 3.50 1.33 4.09
CA LEU A 48 3.51 0.35 5.18
C LEU A 48 4.02 0.98 6.48
N GLN A 49 4.49 2.22 6.39
CA GLN A 49 4.83 3.05 7.54
C GLN A 49 3.64 3.10 8.48
N ASP A 50 3.89 2.78 9.74
CA ASP A 50 2.91 2.72 10.83
C ASP A 50 1.89 1.55 10.79
N ILE A 51 1.99 0.58 9.88
CA ILE A 51 1.08 -0.60 9.89
C ILE A 51 1.15 -1.37 11.22
N TRP A 52 2.33 -1.41 11.84
CA TRP A 52 2.57 -2.11 13.10
C TRP A 52 2.60 -1.19 14.32
N LYS A 53 2.47 0.13 14.10
CA LYS A 53 2.50 1.13 15.17
C LYS A 53 1.38 0.83 16.16
N ASN A 54 1.72 0.69 17.43
CA ASN A 54 0.80 0.37 18.53
C ASN A 54 0.16 -1.04 18.47
N LYS A 55 0.58 -1.92 17.56
CA LYS A 55 0.05 -3.28 17.40
C LYS A 55 0.98 -4.39 17.91
N GLY A 56 2.16 -4.05 18.45
CA GLY A 56 3.16 -5.03 18.90
C GLY A 56 3.79 -4.73 20.28
N PHE A 57 4.98 -5.30 20.50
CA PHE A 57 5.77 -5.22 21.74
C PHE A 57 6.18 -3.79 22.15
N GLU A 58 5.93 -2.79 21.30
CA GLU A 58 6.21 -1.36 21.56
C GLU A 58 5.54 -0.83 22.85
N LYS A 59 4.43 -1.44 23.28
CA LYS A 59 3.74 -1.09 24.53
C LYS A 59 4.30 -1.80 25.76
N ILE A 60 5.14 -2.82 25.56
CA ILE A 60 5.70 -3.60 26.65
C ILE A 60 6.96 -2.89 27.13
N VAL A 61 6.80 -2.14 28.23
CA VAL A 61 7.90 -1.39 28.86
C VAL A 61 8.93 -2.33 29.48
N ASP A 62 8.49 -3.47 30.01
CA ASP A 62 9.33 -4.51 30.59
C ASP A 62 8.85 -5.90 30.17
N LEU A 63 9.61 -6.51 29.25
CA LEU A 63 9.32 -7.81 28.66
C LEU A 63 9.40 -8.94 29.70
N GLU A 64 10.33 -8.86 30.65
CA GLU A 64 10.55 -9.94 31.62
C GLU A 64 9.38 -10.05 32.59
N SER A 65 8.88 -8.90 33.05
CA SER A 65 7.70 -8.82 33.92
C SER A 65 6.45 -9.39 33.24
N GLU A 66 6.21 -9.07 31.97
CA GLU A 66 5.08 -9.61 31.20
C GLU A 66 5.19 -11.13 30.99
N ILE A 67 6.38 -11.64 30.65
CA ILE A 67 6.61 -13.08 30.50
C ILE A 67 6.33 -13.80 31.83
N LYS A 68 6.76 -13.23 32.96
CA LYS A 68 6.52 -13.79 34.29
C LYS A 68 5.02 -13.81 34.63
N ALA A 69 4.29 -12.74 34.30
CA ALA A 69 2.85 -12.65 34.50
C ALA A 69 2.10 -13.71 33.67
N ILE A 70 2.42 -13.85 32.38
CA ILE A 70 1.81 -14.84 31.49
C ILE A 70 2.08 -16.27 32.00
N ARG A 71 3.32 -16.58 32.42
CA ARG A 71 3.66 -17.90 32.98
C ARG A 71 2.85 -18.22 34.24
N LYS A 72 2.64 -17.22 35.10
CA LYS A 72 1.81 -17.37 36.29
C LYS A 72 0.35 -17.63 35.93
N GLN A 73 -0.23 -16.82 35.02
CA GLN A 73 -1.59 -17.02 34.53
C GLN A 73 -1.80 -18.40 33.89
N LEU A 74 -0.83 -18.88 33.11
CA LEU A 74 -0.88 -20.22 32.53
C LEU A 74 -0.85 -21.30 33.61
N SER A 75 0.03 -21.16 34.61
CA SER A 75 0.12 -22.10 35.73
C SER A 75 -1.19 -22.14 36.53
N ASP A 76 -1.76 -20.97 36.83
CA ASP A 76 -3.04 -20.84 37.52
C ASP A 76 -4.19 -21.41 36.69
N SER A 77 -4.17 -21.22 35.36
CA SER A 77 -5.17 -21.80 34.45
C SER A 77 -5.10 -23.33 34.40
N ILE A 78 -3.90 -23.91 34.42
CA ILE A 78 -3.69 -25.36 34.46
C ILE A 78 -4.18 -25.94 35.80
N ILE A 79 -3.84 -25.29 36.92
CA ILE A 79 -4.24 -25.72 38.27
C ILE A 79 -5.76 -25.60 38.48
N ASN A 80 -6.37 -24.52 37.97
CA ASN A 80 -7.82 -24.29 38.11
C ASN A 80 -8.66 -25.05 37.08
N LYS A 81 -8.03 -25.74 36.13
CA LYS A 81 -8.70 -26.71 35.25
C LYS A 81 -9.01 -27.97 36.06
N LYS A 82 -10.01 -27.89 36.94
CA LYS A 82 -10.62 -29.07 37.56
C LYS A 82 -11.17 -29.96 36.45
N VAL A 83 -10.66 -31.18 36.38
CA VAL A 83 -11.40 -32.34 35.86
C VAL A 83 -12.47 -32.70 36.89
#